data_AF-A0AAP5Z2U8-F1
#
_entry.id   AF-A0AAP5Z2U8-F1
#
_cell.length_a   1.000
_cell.length_b   1.000
_cell.length_c   1.000
_cell.angle_alpha   90.00
_cell.angle_beta   90.00
_cell.angle_gamma   90.00
#
_symmetry.space_group_name_H-M   'P 1'
#
loop_
_entity.id
_entity.type
_entity.pdbx_description
1 polymer ?
#
loop_
_entity_poly.entity_id
_entity_poly.type
_entity_poly.pdbx_seq_one_letter_code
_entity_poly.pdbx_strand_id
1 'polypeptide(L)'
;GGLTYLLEATRTLTTTSLDMKEKPGIVTAIAKYHMTEIARTILNDSFDIHAGRAIQDGPMNYLAKHYLGIPVAITVEGANILTRNLMIFGQGATRCHPYVLKEMEAAANPDSEQGAKEFDSLLFKHIGHAMGNTFGALGAALTGSRFVKANMSGPTQRYYKDITRLSRALAVSADFAMLTLGGDLKRKEMISARLGDGL
;
A
#
# COMPACT_ATOMS: atom_id res chain seq x y z
N GLY A 1 -8.93 -10.26 18.52
CA GLY A 1 -7.67 -9.79 19.12
C GLY A 1 -6.69 -9.23 18.10
N GLY A 2 -6.19 -10.06 17.18
CA GLY A 2 -5.14 -9.66 16.22
C GLY A 2 -5.48 -8.45 15.35
N LEU A 3 -6.72 -8.34 14.85
CA LEU A 3 -7.16 -7.19 14.06
C LEU A 3 -7.12 -5.87 14.84
N THR A 4 -7.55 -5.87 16.10
CA THR A 4 -7.49 -4.68 16.97
C THR A 4 -6.05 -4.27 17.27
N TYR A 5 -5.14 -5.25 17.45
CA TYR A 5 -3.70 -4.98 17.58
C TYR A 5 -3.14 -4.32 16.32
N LEU A 6 -3.53 -4.81 15.13
CA LEU A 6 -3.11 -4.23 13.86
C LEU A 6 -3.61 -2.78 13.68
N LEU A 7 -4.86 -2.50 14.06
CA LEU A 7 -5.40 -1.13 14.07
C LEU A 7 -4.57 -0.20 14.94
N GLU A 8 -4.27 -0.61 16.18
CA GLU A 8 -3.53 0.24 17.13
C GLU A 8 -2.06 0.42 16.74
N ALA A 9 -1.42 -0.63 16.21
CA ALA A 9 -0.07 -0.54 15.68
C ALA A 9 0.00 0.41 14.47
N THR A 10 -0.99 0.35 13.57
CA THR A 10 -1.08 1.25 12.41
C THR A 10 -1.32 2.70 12.85
N ARG A 11 -2.18 2.91 13.85
CA ARG A 11 -2.41 4.23 14.44
C ARG A 11 -1.12 4.80 15.03
N THR A 12 -0.40 4.00 15.83
CA THR A 12 0.86 4.44 16.44
C THR A 12 1.91 4.77 15.38
N LEU A 13 2.09 3.91 14.36
CA LEU A 13 3.01 4.17 13.25
C LEU A 13 2.72 5.50 12.54
N THR A 14 1.44 5.74 12.21
CA THR A 14 1.03 6.95 11.49
C THR A 14 1.17 8.20 12.35
N THR A 15 0.75 8.17 13.61
CA THR A 15 0.88 9.32 14.52
C THR A 15 2.33 9.63 14.85
N THR A 16 3.16 8.61 15.12
CA THR A 16 4.60 8.81 15.40
C THR A 16 5.32 9.39 14.18
N SER A 17 4.94 8.99 12.96
CA SER A 17 5.52 9.59 11.74
C SER A 17 5.20 11.08 11.64
N LEU A 18 3.98 11.49 12.01
CA LEU A 18 3.60 12.91 12.05
C LEU A 18 4.36 13.67 13.14
N ASP A 19 4.55 13.08 14.32
CA ASP A 19 5.32 13.67 15.41
C ASP A 19 6.79 13.89 15.02
N MET A 20 7.34 13.01 14.19
CA MET A 20 8.67 13.13 13.58
C MET A 20 8.73 14.18 12.45
N LYS A 21 7.63 14.90 12.19
CA LYS A 21 7.47 15.91 11.11
C LYS A 21 7.61 15.34 9.70
N GLU A 22 7.42 14.04 9.53
CA GLU A 22 7.33 13.42 8.21
C GLU A 22 5.99 13.76 7.55
N LYS A 23 5.92 13.59 6.22
CA LYS A 23 4.69 13.79 5.43
C LYS A 23 4.20 12.47 4.83
N PRO A 24 3.63 11.55 5.64
CA PRO A 24 3.39 10.15 5.24
C PRO A 24 2.10 9.97 4.42
N GLY A 25 1.90 10.75 3.36
CA GLY A 25 0.62 10.81 2.63
C GLY A 25 0.12 9.45 2.10
N ILE A 26 1.02 8.59 1.63
CA ILE A 26 0.66 7.24 1.14
C ILE A 26 0.33 6.30 2.30
N VAL A 27 1.10 6.35 3.38
CA VAL A 27 0.87 5.52 4.58
C VAL A 27 -0.47 5.85 5.20
N THR A 28 -0.85 7.14 5.26
CA THR A 28 -2.17 7.57 5.75
C THR A 28 -3.30 7.07 4.86
N ALA A 29 -3.10 7.05 3.53
CA ALA A 29 -4.09 6.50 2.60
C ALA A 29 -4.27 4.98 2.77
N ILE A 30 -3.17 4.23 2.93
CA ILE A 30 -3.18 2.79 3.23
C ILE A 30 -3.88 2.54 4.56
N ALA A 31 -3.53 3.30 5.60
CA ALA A 31 -4.13 3.19 6.93
C ALA A 31 -5.64 3.44 6.88
N LYS A 32 -6.09 4.51 6.22
CA LYS A 32 -7.52 4.82 6.07
C LYS A 32 -8.28 3.65 5.44
N TYR A 33 -7.77 3.11 4.34
CA TYR A 33 -8.42 2.00 3.63
C TYR A 33 -8.53 0.76 4.52
N HIS A 34 -7.40 0.24 5.01
CA HIS A 34 -7.38 -1.01 5.76
C HIS A 34 -8.05 -0.89 7.12
N MET A 35 -7.83 0.21 7.85
CA MET A 35 -8.39 0.35 9.20
C MET A 35 -9.92 0.39 9.18
N THR A 36 -10.52 1.01 8.15
CA THR A 36 -11.98 1.09 8.04
C THR A 36 -12.61 -0.24 7.60
N GLU A 37 -11.93 -1.00 6.72
CA GLU A 37 -12.35 -2.36 6.35
C GLU A 37 -12.20 -3.35 7.52
N ILE A 38 -11.09 -3.28 8.26
CA ILE A 38 -10.88 -4.09 9.46
C ILE A 38 -11.94 -3.77 10.53
N ALA A 39 -12.27 -2.49 10.72
CA ALA A 39 -13.32 -2.08 11.65
C ALA A 39 -14.69 -2.64 11.26
N ARG A 40 -15.02 -2.69 9.96
CA ARG A 40 -16.22 -3.37 9.45
C ARG A 40 -16.21 -4.85 9.83
N THR A 41 -15.11 -5.57 9.58
CA THR A 41 -15.00 -7.00 9.95
C THR A 41 -15.19 -7.21 11.45
N ILE A 42 -14.48 -6.45 12.29
CA ILE A 42 -14.59 -6.57 13.76
C ILE A 42 -16.03 -6.32 14.23
N LEU A 43 -16.71 -5.32 13.66
CA LEU A 43 -18.09 -5.03 14.04
C LEU A 43 -19.07 -6.09 13.55
N ASN A 44 -18.90 -6.62 12.33
CA ASN A 44 -19.69 -7.75 11.84
C ASN A 44 -19.54 -8.97 12.75
N ASP A 45 -18.31 -9.36 13.07
CA ASP A 45 -18.03 -10.47 13.98
C ASP A 45 -18.64 -10.22 15.37
N SER A 46 -18.62 -8.97 15.83
CA SER A 46 -19.26 -8.57 17.10
C SER A 46 -20.78 -8.70 17.05
N PHE A 47 -21.41 -8.37 15.92
CA PHE A 47 -22.84 -8.55 15.70
C PHE A 47 -23.22 -10.03 15.69
N ASP A 48 -22.42 -10.88 15.04
CA ASP A 48 -22.65 -12.32 14.99
C ASP A 48 -22.60 -12.95 16.40
N ILE A 49 -21.63 -12.55 17.22
CA ILE A 49 -21.50 -13.04 18.60
C ILE A 49 -22.66 -12.59 19.49
N HIS A 50 -23.10 -11.33 19.35
CA HIS A 50 -24.18 -10.78 20.18
C HIS A 50 -25.58 -11.12 19.64
N ALA A 51 -25.66 -11.64 18.41
CA ALA A 51 -26.88 -12.05 17.73
C ALA A 51 -28.01 -10.99 17.82
N GLY A 52 -29.21 -11.40 18.24
CA GLY A 52 -30.38 -10.53 18.31
C GLY A 52 -30.17 -9.26 19.14
N ARG A 53 -29.31 -9.30 20.17
CA ARG A 53 -29.00 -8.12 21.00
C ARG A 53 -28.32 -7.00 20.19
N ALA A 54 -27.48 -7.35 19.23
CA ALA A 54 -26.80 -6.36 18.39
C ALA A 54 -27.74 -5.74 17.35
N ILE A 55 -28.84 -6.41 16.99
CA ILE A 55 -29.83 -5.91 16.05
C ILE A 55 -30.87 -5.03 16.74
N GLN A 56 -31.22 -5.33 17.99
CA GLN A 56 -32.20 -4.57 18.76
C GLN A 56 -31.72 -3.14 19.00
N ASP A 57 -32.45 -2.15 18.48
CA ASP A 57 -32.20 -0.76 18.80
C ASP A 57 -32.72 -0.45 20.21
N GLY A 58 -31.82 -0.01 21.08
CA GLY A 58 -32.13 0.23 22.48
C GLY A 58 -30.93 0.75 23.27
N PRO A 59 -31.15 1.31 24.47
CA PRO A 59 -30.11 1.97 25.26
C PRO A 59 -28.98 1.02 25.68
N MET A 60 -29.24 -0.29 25.68
CA MET A 60 -28.27 -1.32 26.04
C MET A 60 -27.45 -1.83 24.85
N ASN A 61 -27.73 -1.40 23.62
CA ASN A 61 -26.99 -1.81 22.42
C ASN A 61 -25.87 -0.80 22.11
N TYR A 62 -24.68 -1.09 22.63
CA TYR A 62 -23.50 -0.25 22.42
C TYR A 62 -22.86 -0.43 21.02
N LEU A 63 -23.31 -1.39 20.21
CA LEU A 63 -22.72 -1.70 18.91
C LEU A 63 -23.45 -1.02 17.75
N ALA A 64 -24.77 -0.82 17.85
CA ALA A 64 -25.61 -0.29 16.78
C ALA A 64 -25.08 1.00 16.15
N LYS A 65 -24.74 2.00 16.97
CA LYS A 65 -24.27 3.30 16.47
C LYS A 65 -22.92 3.20 15.75
N HIS A 66 -22.02 2.35 16.24
CA HIS A 66 -20.72 2.14 15.58
C HIS A 66 -20.89 1.45 14.24
N TYR A 67 -21.78 0.45 14.16
CA TYR A 67 -22.10 -0.23 12.91
C TYR A 67 -22.68 0.73 11.86
N LEU A 68 -23.62 1.61 12.26
CA LEU A 68 -24.17 2.65 11.40
C LEU A 68 -23.13 3.69 10.95
N GLY A 69 -22.05 3.87 11.71
CA GLY A 69 -20.95 4.78 11.38
C GLY A 69 -19.96 4.23 10.35
N ILE A 70 -19.90 2.90 10.15
CA ILE A 70 -18.93 2.27 9.23
C ILE A 70 -19.04 2.78 7.79
N PRO A 71 -20.24 2.88 7.17
CA PRO A 71 -20.38 3.42 5.82
C PRO A 71 -19.81 4.84 5.70
N VAL A 72 -19.98 5.67 6.73
CA VAL A 72 -19.44 7.04 6.76
C VAL A 72 -17.92 7.00 6.72
N ALA A 73 -17.27 6.24 7.59
CA ALA A 73 -15.82 6.13 7.62
C ALA A 73 -15.21 5.60 6.30
N ILE A 74 -15.95 4.73 5.60
CA ILE A 74 -15.48 4.10 4.35
C ILE A 74 -15.67 5.02 3.14
N THR A 75 -16.71 5.85 3.14
CA THR A 75 -17.07 6.70 1.99
C THR A 75 -16.53 8.12 2.10
N VAL A 76 -16.46 8.68 3.32
CA VAL A 76 -15.95 10.02 3.60
C VAL A 76 -14.41 10.01 3.59
N GLU A 77 -13.80 11.18 3.35
CA GLU A 77 -12.34 11.38 3.21
C GLU A 77 -11.70 10.74 1.97
N GLY A 78 -12.53 10.34 1.01
CA GLY A 78 -12.14 9.64 -0.21
C GLY A 78 -12.64 8.20 -0.15
N ALA A 79 -13.64 7.89 -0.96
CA ALA A 79 -14.26 6.58 -0.98
C ALA A 79 -13.20 5.50 -1.18
N ASN A 80 -13.24 4.40 -0.40
CA ASN A 80 -12.24 3.34 -0.46
C ASN A 80 -11.98 2.83 -1.89
N ILE A 81 -12.97 2.87 -2.79
CA ILE A 81 -12.82 2.54 -4.22
C ILE A 81 -11.84 3.49 -4.93
N LEU A 82 -11.96 4.80 -4.69
CA LEU A 82 -11.05 5.82 -5.25
C LEU A 82 -9.68 5.77 -4.57
N THR A 83 -9.63 5.57 -3.25
CA THR A 83 -8.39 5.49 -2.48
C THR A 83 -7.55 4.28 -2.87
N ARG A 84 -8.20 3.13 -3.12
CA ARG A 84 -7.58 1.87 -3.57
C ARG A 84 -6.95 1.97 -4.96
N ASN A 85 -7.64 2.59 -5.91
CA ASN A 85 -7.21 2.57 -7.32
C ASN A 85 -6.23 3.71 -7.67
N LEU A 86 -6.47 4.93 -7.17
CA LEU A 86 -5.77 6.14 -7.62
C LEU A 86 -4.72 6.67 -6.64
N MET A 87 -4.96 6.58 -5.34
CA MET A 87 -4.08 7.17 -4.32
C MET A 87 -2.99 6.21 -3.84
N ILE A 88 -3.35 5.01 -3.38
CA ILE A 88 -2.38 4.09 -2.77
C ILE A 88 -1.33 3.64 -3.80
N PHE A 89 -1.78 3.10 -4.94
CA PHE A 89 -0.85 2.61 -5.95
C PHE A 89 -0.42 3.71 -6.93
N GLY A 90 -1.34 4.50 -7.50
CA GLY A 90 -1.01 5.51 -8.52
C GLY A 90 -0.08 6.61 -8.00
N GLN A 91 -0.47 7.30 -6.93
CA GLN A 91 0.40 8.33 -6.33
C GLN A 91 1.58 7.73 -5.56
N GLY A 92 1.41 6.53 -4.99
CA GLY A 92 2.46 5.79 -4.32
C GLY A 92 3.61 5.41 -5.26
N ALA A 93 3.29 4.81 -6.40
CA ALA A 93 4.26 4.42 -7.41
C ALA A 93 5.00 5.64 -7.96
N THR A 94 4.32 6.74 -8.30
CA THR A 94 5.00 7.94 -8.82
C THR A 94 5.91 8.59 -7.78
N ARG A 95 5.51 8.67 -6.50
CA ARG A 95 6.28 9.39 -5.47
C ARG A 95 7.37 8.56 -4.79
N CYS A 96 7.18 7.25 -4.66
CA CYS A 96 8.13 6.38 -3.98
C CYS A 96 9.12 5.70 -4.94
N HIS A 97 8.80 5.62 -6.24
CA HIS A 97 9.70 5.00 -7.21
C HIS A 97 10.84 5.97 -7.61
N PRO A 98 12.12 5.55 -7.54
CA PRO A 98 13.27 6.44 -7.70
C PRO A 98 13.44 7.07 -9.09
N TYR A 99 12.78 6.52 -10.11
CA TYR A 99 12.92 6.93 -11.51
C TYR A 99 11.64 7.53 -12.12
N VAL A 100 10.44 7.10 -11.70
CA VAL A 100 9.19 7.38 -12.43
C VAL A 100 8.86 8.86 -12.47
N LEU A 101 8.98 9.58 -11.35
CA LEU A 101 8.72 11.02 -11.32
C LEU A 101 9.69 11.79 -12.24
N LYS A 102 10.97 11.41 -12.24
CA LYS A 102 12.00 12.05 -13.06
C LYS A 102 11.78 11.77 -14.55
N GLU A 103 11.35 10.56 -14.90
CA GLU A 103 10.97 10.20 -16.27
C GLU A 103 9.79 11.04 -16.76
N MET A 104 8.78 11.26 -15.91
CA MET A 104 7.65 12.14 -16.23
C MET A 104 8.07 13.61 -16.40
N GLU A 105 8.96 14.11 -15.55
CA GLU A 105 9.52 15.47 -15.65
C GLU A 105 10.34 15.65 -16.94
N ALA A 106 11.20 14.68 -17.28
CA ALA A 106 11.98 14.69 -18.51
C ALA A 106 11.09 14.63 -19.77
N ALA A 107 10.03 13.83 -19.74
CA ALA A 107 9.06 13.75 -20.84
C ALA A 107 8.21 15.04 -21.00
N ALA A 108 8.09 15.84 -19.95
CA ALA A 108 7.37 17.13 -19.96
C ALA A 108 8.30 18.32 -20.28
N ASN A 109 9.57 18.08 -20.58
CA ASN A 109 10.54 19.14 -20.88
C ASN A 109 10.14 19.90 -22.18
N PRO A 110 10.06 21.25 -22.15
CA PRO A 110 9.80 22.05 -23.35
C PRO A 110 10.84 21.85 -24.47
N ASP A 111 12.09 21.54 -24.12
CA ASP A 111 13.12 21.12 -25.06
C ASP A 111 13.03 19.60 -25.28
N SER A 112 12.45 19.22 -26.42
CA SER A 112 12.24 17.81 -26.76
C SER A 112 13.53 17.02 -26.96
N GLU A 113 14.62 17.65 -27.42
CA GLU A 113 15.88 16.94 -27.67
C GLU A 113 16.63 16.69 -26.36
N GLN A 114 16.62 17.69 -25.46
CA GLN A 114 17.15 17.52 -24.11
C GLN A 114 16.30 16.53 -23.29
N GLY A 115 14.98 16.68 -23.35
CA GLY A 115 14.03 15.80 -22.66
C GLY A 115 14.19 14.33 -23.06
N ALA A 116 14.36 14.06 -24.36
CA ALA A 116 14.61 12.69 -24.85
C ALA A 116 15.92 12.11 -24.30
N LYS A 117 17.02 12.88 -24.30
CA LYS A 117 18.32 12.42 -23.76
C LYS A 117 18.25 12.11 -22.26
N GLU A 118 17.58 12.97 -21.49
CA GLU A 118 17.39 12.78 -20.05
C GLU A 118 16.47 11.58 -19.76
N PHE A 119 15.39 11.45 -20.51
CA PHE A 119 14.45 10.34 -20.42
C PHE A 119 15.13 9.00 -20.70
N ASP A 120 15.88 8.88 -21.80
CA ASP A 120 16.59 7.64 -22.16
C ASP A 120 17.58 7.23 -21.05
N SER A 121 18.34 8.18 -20.52
CA SER A 121 19.28 7.93 -19.42
C SER A 121 18.57 7.41 -18.15
N LEU A 122 17.40 7.97 -17.83
CA LEU A 122 16.60 7.54 -16.69
C LEU A 122 15.97 6.15 -16.93
N LEU A 123 15.44 5.91 -18.12
CA LEU A 123 14.83 4.65 -18.52
C LEU A 123 15.82 3.49 -18.43
N PHE A 124 17.06 3.66 -18.92
CA PHE A 124 18.07 2.61 -18.79
C PHE A 124 18.46 2.32 -17.34
N LYS A 125 18.52 3.35 -16.48
CA LYS A 125 18.77 3.14 -15.04
C LYS A 125 17.59 2.43 -14.37
N HIS A 126 16.37 2.76 -14.75
CA HIS A 126 15.14 2.11 -14.29
C HIS A 126 15.13 0.64 -14.71
N ILE A 127 15.42 0.31 -15.97
CA ILE A 127 15.53 -1.07 -16.44
C ILE A 127 16.59 -1.84 -15.64
N GLY A 128 17.76 -1.25 -15.42
CA GLY A 128 18.81 -1.85 -14.60
C GLY A 128 18.35 -2.11 -13.15
N HIS A 129 17.63 -1.16 -12.55
CA HIS A 129 17.04 -1.32 -11.22
C HIS A 129 16.00 -2.46 -11.18
N ALA A 130 15.09 -2.50 -12.14
CA ALA A 130 14.05 -3.52 -12.25
C ALA A 130 14.66 -4.92 -12.45
N MET A 131 15.69 -5.06 -13.29
CA MET A 131 16.42 -6.31 -13.47
C MET A 131 17.11 -6.73 -12.16
N GLY A 132 17.81 -5.82 -11.48
CA GLY A 132 18.45 -6.08 -10.19
C GLY A 132 17.46 -6.55 -9.12
N ASN A 133 16.31 -5.87 -9.01
CA ASN A 133 15.22 -6.27 -8.12
C ASN A 133 14.66 -7.64 -8.49
N THR A 134 14.50 -7.94 -9.78
CA THR A 134 13.99 -9.22 -10.27
C THR A 134 14.90 -10.38 -9.87
N PHE A 135 16.20 -10.29 -10.15
CA PHE A 135 17.15 -11.32 -9.74
C PHE A 135 17.24 -11.44 -8.22
N GLY A 136 17.19 -10.33 -7.48
CA GLY A 136 17.18 -10.31 -6.02
C GLY A 136 15.91 -10.93 -5.42
N ALA A 137 14.75 -10.73 -6.04
CA ALA A 137 13.48 -11.31 -5.65
C ALA A 137 13.43 -12.81 -5.94
N LEU A 138 13.86 -13.23 -7.14
CA LEU A 138 13.98 -14.63 -7.53
C LEU A 138 14.94 -15.39 -6.60
N GLY A 139 16.11 -14.83 -6.32
CA GLY A 139 17.06 -15.40 -5.36
C GLY A 139 16.47 -15.53 -3.95
N ALA A 140 15.75 -14.50 -3.48
CA ALA A 140 15.05 -14.56 -2.20
C ALA A 140 13.90 -15.59 -2.18
N ALA A 141 13.20 -15.77 -3.30
CA ALA A 141 12.14 -16.77 -3.45
C ALA A 141 12.72 -18.19 -3.40
N LEU A 142 13.72 -18.48 -4.23
CA LEU A 142 14.37 -19.80 -4.33
C LEU A 142 15.03 -20.22 -3.01
N THR A 143 15.62 -19.27 -2.29
CA THR A 143 16.32 -19.54 -1.03
C THR A 143 15.41 -19.47 0.19
N GLY A 144 14.11 -19.21 0.00
CA GLY A 144 13.15 -19.04 1.09
C GLY A 144 13.62 -17.99 2.09
N SER A 145 14.00 -16.80 1.61
CA SER A 145 14.44 -15.65 2.43
C SER A 145 15.71 -15.88 3.28
N ARG A 146 16.43 -17.00 3.12
CA ARG A 146 17.59 -17.32 3.99
C ARG A 146 18.69 -16.26 3.96
N PHE A 147 18.99 -15.76 2.75
CA PHE A 147 20.02 -14.73 2.53
C PHE A 147 19.49 -13.30 2.57
N VAL A 148 18.20 -13.10 2.85
CA VAL A 148 17.64 -11.77 3.04
C VAL A 148 18.13 -11.22 4.39
N LYS A 149 18.70 -10.02 4.37
CA LYS A 149 19.10 -9.31 5.59
C LYS A 149 17.87 -8.73 6.27
N ALA A 150 17.84 -8.77 7.59
CA ALA A 150 16.82 -8.11 8.39
C ALA A 150 17.52 -7.26 9.45
N ASN A 151 17.13 -6.00 9.60
CA ASN A 151 17.65 -5.07 10.59
C ASN A 151 16.99 -5.28 11.96
N MET A 152 16.83 -6.54 12.35
CA MET A 152 16.20 -6.96 13.61
C MET A 152 16.79 -8.29 14.05
N SER A 153 16.92 -8.48 15.37
CA SER A 153 17.35 -9.72 16.00
C SER A 153 16.19 -10.36 16.78
N GLY A 154 16.35 -11.64 17.14
CA GLY A 154 15.37 -12.35 17.96
C GLY A 154 14.27 -13.10 17.19
N PRO A 155 13.20 -13.52 17.87
CA PRO A 155 12.20 -14.45 17.33
C PRO A 155 11.48 -13.95 16.08
N THR A 156 11.36 -12.63 15.91
CA THR A 156 10.65 -12.02 14.78
C THR A 156 11.51 -11.85 13.53
N GLN A 157 12.82 -12.09 13.61
CA GLN A 157 13.75 -11.87 12.50
C GLN A 157 13.32 -12.60 11.23
N ARG A 158 12.80 -13.83 11.36
CA ARG A 158 12.35 -14.61 10.22
C ARG A 158 11.20 -13.93 9.48
N TYR A 159 10.22 -13.39 10.20
CA TYR A 159 9.09 -12.66 9.61
C TYR A 159 9.56 -11.41 8.87
N TYR A 160 10.53 -10.66 9.39
CA TYR A 160 11.10 -9.50 8.69
C TYR A 160 11.78 -9.90 7.37
N LYS A 161 12.48 -11.04 7.34
CA LYS A 161 13.07 -11.57 6.10
C LYS A 161 11.99 -11.94 5.08
N ASP A 162 10.90 -12.56 5.54
CA ASP A 162 9.79 -12.96 4.67
C ASP A 162 9.00 -11.76 4.15
N ILE A 163 8.76 -10.73 4.99
CA ILE A 163 8.17 -9.45 4.57
C ILE A 163 9.06 -8.79 3.52
N THR A 164 10.38 -8.70 3.75
CA THR A 164 11.31 -8.12 2.78
C THR A 164 11.29 -8.87 1.44
N ARG A 165 11.16 -10.20 1.46
CA ARG A 165 10.98 -10.99 0.23
C ARG A 165 9.68 -10.63 -0.49
N LEU A 166 8.57 -10.54 0.22
CA LEU A 166 7.26 -10.18 -0.35
C LEU A 166 7.28 -8.75 -0.90
N SER A 167 7.86 -7.78 -0.20
CA SER A 167 8.04 -6.41 -0.68
C SER A 167 8.85 -6.35 -1.97
N ARG A 168 9.91 -7.17 -2.11
CA ARG A 168 10.68 -7.28 -3.35
C ARG A 168 9.85 -7.86 -4.50
N ALA A 169 9.05 -8.89 -4.24
CA ALA A 169 8.17 -9.47 -5.26
C ALA A 169 7.09 -8.48 -5.72
N LEU A 170 6.54 -7.70 -4.79
CA LEU A 170 5.59 -6.63 -5.08
C LEU A 170 6.24 -5.52 -5.91
N ALA A 171 7.47 -5.10 -5.57
CA ALA A 171 8.23 -4.11 -6.34
C ALA A 171 8.45 -4.57 -7.78
N VAL A 172 8.88 -5.81 -7.99
CA VAL A 172 9.05 -6.39 -9.34
C VAL A 172 7.74 -6.42 -10.11
N SER A 173 6.63 -6.77 -9.45
CA SER A 173 5.31 -6.79 -10.07
C SER A 173 4.85 -5.38 -10.46
N ALA A 174 5.14 -4.37 -9.63
CA ALA A 174 4.86 -2.97 -9.91
C ALA A 174 5.71 -2.45 -11.07
N ASP A 175 7.01 -2.75 -11.10
CA ASP A 175 7.92 -2.36 -12.20
C ASP A 175 7.45 -2.95 -13.53
N PHE A 176 7.07 -4.23 -13.56
CA PHE A 176 6.55 -4.88 -14.76
C PHE A 176 5.19 -4.30 -15.18
N ALA A 177 4.30 -3.99 -14.22
CA ALA A 177 3.03 -3.34 -14.51
C ALA A 177 3.23 -1.93 -15.09
N MET A 178 4.15 -1.14 -14.54
CA MET A 178 4.49 0.18 -15.06
C MET A 178 5.12 0.12 -16.44
N LEU A 179 6.02 -0.84 -16.70
CA LEU A 179 6.66 -1.01 -18.00
C LEU A 179 5.67 -1.46 -19.08
N THR A 180 4.78 -2.40 -18.76
CA THR A 180 3.81 -2.94 -19.73
C THR A 180 2.61 -2.03 -19.97
N LEU A 181 2.22 -1.22 -18.99
CA LEU A 181 1.00 -0.40 -19.06
C LEU A 181 1.28 1.10 -19.18
N GLY A 182 2.49 1.58 -18.88
CA GLY A 182 2.88 2.99 -19.01
C GLY A 182 1.88 3.96 -18.38
N GLY A 183 1.52 5.01 -19.12
CA GLY A 183 0.52 6.01 -18.70
C GLY A 183 -0.93 5.47 -18.60
N ASP A 184 -1.23 4.31 -19.21
CA ASP A 184 -2.54 3.66 -19.11
C ASP A 184 -2.72 2.90 -17.79
N LEU A 185 -1.67 2.73 -16.99
CA LEU A 185 -1.75 2.13 -15.66
C LEU A 185 -2.73 2.87 -14.75
N LYS A 186 -2.79 4.21 -14.88
CA LYS A 186 -3.77 5.05 -14.17
C LYS A 186 -5.21 4.81 -14.63
N ARG A 187 -5.40 4.33 -15.86
CA ARG A 187 -6.73 4.00 -16.45
C ARG A 187 -7.12 2.54 -16.20
N LYS A 188 -6.15 1.63 -16.02
CA LYS A 188 -6.39 0.22 -15.67
C LYS A 188 -6.53 0.03 -14.16
N GLU A 189 -7.57 0.66 -13.62
CA GLU A 189 -7.88 0.71 -12.19
C GLU A 189 -7.86 -0.67 -11.51
N MET A 190 -8.31 -1.73 -12.18
CA MET A 190 -8.33 -3.09 -11.62
C MET A 190 -6.95 -3.71 -11.36
N ILE A 191 -5.92 -3.37 -12.14
CA ILE A 191 -4.56 -3.89 -11.93
C ILE A 191 -3.89 -3.08 -10.80
N SER A 192 -4.06 -1.76 -10.83
CA SER A 192 -3.63 -0.86 -9.76
C SER A 192 -4.27 -1.21 -8.41
N ALA A 193 -5.55 -1.60 -8.41
CA ALA A 193 -6.27 -2.07 -7.23
C ALA A 193 -5.64 -3.32 -6.61
N ARG A 194 -5.31 -4.32 -7.43
CA ARG A 194 -4.70 -5.59 -6.95
C ARG A 194 -3.31 -5.40 -6.38
N LEU A 195 -2.52 -4.49 -6.96
CA LEU A 195 -1.21 -4.13 -6.42
C LEU A 195 -1.36 -3.31 -5.13
N GLY A 196 -2.38 -2.46 -5.05
CA GLY A 196 -2.77 -1.73 -3.84
C GLY A 196 -3.24 -2.63 -2.70
N ASP A 197 -3.96 -3.73 -2.98
CA ASP A 197 -4.42 -4.69 -1.95
C ASP A 197 -3.26 -5.44 -1.28
N GLY A 198 -2.12 -5.57 -1.98
CA GLY A 198 -0.91 -6.19 -1.45
C GLY A 198 -0.08 -5.28 -0.53
N LEU A 199 -0.44 -4.00 -0.43
CA LEU A 199 0.17 -2.98 0.44
C LEU A 199 -0.63 -2.83 1.73
#